data_AF-A0A7Y7VPZ4-F1
#
_entry.id   AF-A0A7Y7VPZ4-F1
#
_cell.length_a   1.000
_cell.length_b   1.000
_cell.length_c   1.000
_cell.angle_alpha   90.00
_cell.angle_beta   90.00
_cell.angle_gamma   90.00
#
_symmetry.space_group_name_H-M   'P 1'
#
loop_
_entity.id
_entity.type
_entity.pdbx_description
1 polymer ?
#
loop_
_entity_poly.entity_id
_entity_poly.type
_entity_poly.pdbx_seq_one_letter_code
_entity_poly.pdbx_strand_id
1 'polypeptide(L)'
;MKNHDDEKLCDLLIGEAVIALLREKVGISRRALLSKLELMLKAEEDEKRARATLLAIQDVKTEIAESESPKVGDREHMANFDIDKFGNDDSTRH
;
A
#
# COMPACT_ATOMS: atom_id res chain seq x y z
N MET A 1 19.32 -13.35 7.55
CA MET A 1 18.71 -14.26 6.56
C MET A 1 17.29 -14.50 7.02
N LYS A 2 16.28 -14.11 6.23
CA LYS A 2 14.90 -14.52 6.49
C LYS A 2 14.85 -16.03 6.26
N ASN A 3 14.38 -16.81 7.23
CA ASN A 3 14.21 -18.24 7.00
C ASN A 3 13.01 -18.39 6.07
N HIS A 4 13.16 -19.17 4.99
CA HIS A 4 12.08 -19.41 4.03
C HIS A 4 10.80 -19.96 4.69
N ASP A 5 10.94 -20.63 5.83
CA ASP A 5 9.81 -21.10 6.63
C ASP A 5 9.06 -19.96 7.33
N ASP A 6 9.75 -18.89 7.73
CA ASP A 6 9.15 -17.70 8.33
C ASP A 6 8.39 -16.88 7.27
N GLU A 7 8.87 -16.85 6.02
CA GLU A 7 8.17 -16.20 4.90
C GLU A 7 6.88 -16.91 4.54
N LYS A 8 6.92 -18.25 4.43
CA LYS A 8 5.70 -19.05 4.21
C LYS A 8 4.70 -18.90 5.35
N LEU A 9 5.19 -18.86 6.58
CA LEU A 9 4.33 -18.66 7.75
C LEU A 9 3.74 -17.25 7.78
N CYS A 10 4.50 -16.24 7.35
CA CYS A 10 4.01 -14.87 7.16
C CYS A 10 2.83 -14.84 6.16
N ASP A 11 3.02 -15.41 4.97
CA ASP A 11 1.98 -15.45 3.93
C ASP A 11 0.72 -16.19 4.41
N LEU A 12 0.91 -17.30 5.14
CA LEU A 12 -0.18 -18.06 5.76
C LEU A 12 -0.99 -17.17 6.74
N LEU A 13 -0.31 -16.46 7.63
CA LEU A 13 -0.93 -15.60 8.63
C LEU A 13 -1.68 -14.41 8.01
N ILE A 14 -1.15 -13.85 6.92
CA ILE A 14 -1.86 -12.84 6.12
C ILE A 14 -3.14 -13.44 5.56
N GLY A 15 -3.07 -14.63 4.97
CA GLY A 15 -4.24 -15.34 4.45
C GLY A 15 -5.30 -15.61 5.53
N GLU A 16 -4.88 -16.07 6.72
CA GLU A 16 -5.76 -16.30 7.86
C GLU A 16 -6.47 -15.00 8.29
N ALA A 17 -5.74 -13.89 8.38
CA ALA A 17 -6.30 -12.59 8.74
C ALA A 17 -7.32 -12.10 7.70
N VAL A 18 -7.02 -12.26 6.40
CA VAL A 18 -7.95 -11.89 5.31
C VAL A 18 -9.22 -12.74 5.36
N ILE A 19 -9.11 -14.05 5.56
CA ILE A 19 -10.27 -14.94 5.68
C ILE A 19 -11.11 -14.56 6.90
N ALA A 20 -10.49 -14.22 8.01
CA ALA A 20 -11.21 -13.77 9.20
C ALA A 20 -12.01 -12.48 8.94
N LEU A 21 -11.42 -11.50 8.23
CA LEU A 21 -12.13 -10.28 7.82
C LEU A 21 -13.31 -10.57 6.88
N LEU A 22 -13.15 -11.49 5.93
CA LEU A 22 -14.24 -11.93 5.04
C LEU A 22 -15.40 -12.55 5.84
N ARG A 23 -15.08 -13.39 6.82
CA ARG A 23 -16.09 -14.03 7.68
C ARG A 23 -16.83 -13.02 8.55
N GLU A 24 -16.14 -11.98 9.01
CA GLU A 24 -16.72 -10.88 9.79
C GLU A 24 -17.56 -9.92 8.93
N LYS A 25 -17.60 -10.11 7.60
CA LYS A 25 -18.26 -9.21 6.63
C LYS A 25 -17.79 -7.76 6.73
N VAL A 26 -16.55 -7.57 7.19
CA VAL A 26 -15.91 -6.25 7.27
C VAL A 26 -15.25 -5.95 5.93
N GLY A 27 -15.27 -4.68 5.52
CA GLY A 27 -14.56 -4.25 4.32
C GLY A 27 -13.07 -4.60 4.40
N ILE A 28 -12.57 -5.32 3.41
CA ILE A 28 -11.14 -5.63 3.32
C ILE A 28 -10.41 -4.37 2.87
N SER A 29 -9.67 -3.77 3.80
CA SER A 29 -8.74 -2.67 3.53
C SER A 29 -7.40 -2.97 4.19
N ARG A 30 -6.32 -2.35 3.71
CA ARG A 30 -4.99 -2.50 4.34
C ARG A 30 -5.01 -2.17 5.83
N ARG A 31 -5.81 -1.15 6.23
CA ARG A 31 -5.99 -0.77 7.64
C ARG A 31 -6.75 -1.82 8.45
N ALA A 32 -7.77 -2.43 7.86
CA ALA A 32 -8.51 -3.53 8.51
C ALA A 32 -7.63 -4.77 8.66
N LEU A 33 -6.84 -5.11 7.64
CA LEU A 33 -5.85 -6.19 7.68
C LEU A 33 -4.80 -5.95 8.77
N LEU A 34 -4.22 -4.75 8.81
CA LEU A 34 -3.26 -4.38 9.85
C LEU A 34 -3.86 -4.54 11.25
N SER A 35 -5.07 -4.00 11.47
CA SER A 35 -5.74 -4.10 12.77
C SER A 35 -6.00 -5.56 13.16
N LYS A 36 -6.36 -6.41 12.17
CA LYS A 36 -6.61 -7.83 12.42
C LYS A 36 -5.33 -8.58 12.79
N LEU A 37 -4.23 -8.32 12.10
CA LEU A 37 -2.92 -8.91 12.41
C LEU A 37 -2.42 -8.49 13.79
N GLU A 38 -2.60 -7.23 14.19
CA GLU A 38 -2.25 -6.75 15.53
C GLU A 38 -3.10 -7.43 16.63
N LEU A 39 -4.38 -7.74 16.36
CA LEU A 39 -5.21 -8.53 17.27
C LEU A 39 -4.75 -9.99 17.35
N MET A 40 -4.40 -10.60 16.22
CA MET A 40 -3.86 -11.97 16.19
C MET A 40 -2.56 -12.06 17.00
N LEU A 41 -1.64 -11.11 16.82
CA LEU A 41 -0.37 -11.07 17.58
C LEU A 41 -0.60 -10.99 19.09
N LYS A 42 -1.58 -10.20 19.55
CA LYS A 42 -1.89 -10.08 20.99
C LYS A 42 -2.43 -11.36 21.60
N ALA A 43 -3.05 -12.22 20.80
CA ALA A 43 -3.62 -13.49 21.22
C ALA A 43 -2.69 -14.69 20.94
N GLU A 44 -1.52 -14.46 20.32
CA GLU A 44 -0.62 -15.51 19.88
C GLU A 44 0.34 -15.91 21.00
N GLU A 45 0.38 -17.20 21.32
CA GLU A 45 1.24 -17.78 22.35
C GLU A 45 2.48 -18.47 21.74
N ASP A 46 2.41 -18.84 20.46
CA ASP A 46 3.53 -19.46 19.75
C ASP A 46 4.52 -18.39 19.28
N GLU A 47 5.75 -18.46 19.78
CA GLU A 47 6.80 -17.48 19.44
C GLU A 47 7.15 -17.45 17.96
N LYS A 48 7.08 -18.58 17.24
CA LYS A 48 7.35 -18.61 15.79
C LYS A 48 6.24 -17.90 15.04
N ARG A 49 4.98 -18.18 15.41
CA ARG A 49 3.82 -17.49 14.82
C ARG A 49 3.88 -16.00 15.15
N ALA A 50 4.16 -15.62 16.39
CA ALA A 50 4.27 -14.22 16.78
C ALA A 50 5.34 -13.46 15.96
N ARG A 51 6.52 -14.07 15.74
CA ARG A 51 7.55 -13.48 14.86
C ARG A 51 7.08 -13.33 13.42
N ALA A 52 6.41 -14.34 12.87
CA ALA A 52 5.87 -14.27 11.51
C ALA A 52 4.72 -13.24 11.41
N THR A 53 3.87 -13.10 12.43
CA THR A 53 2.83 -12.06 12.48
C THR A 53 3.44 -10.66 12.54
N LEU A 54 4.55 -10.48 13.26
CA LEU A 54 5.30 -9.21 13.27
C LEU A 54 5.85 -8.85 11.90
N LEU A 55 6.37 -9.82 11.14
CA LEU A 55 6.81 -9.62 9.76
C LEU A 55 5.64 -9.20 8.87
N ALA A 56 4.50 -9.90 8.96
CA ALA A 56 3.28 -9.55 8.21
C ALA A 56 2.81 -8.12 8.51
N ILE A 57 2.83 -7.71 9.79
CA ILE A 57 2.49 -6.35 10.21
C ILE A 57 3.44 -5.33 9.58
N GLN A 58 4.75 -5.61 9.56
CA GLN A 58 5.75 -4.72 8.97
C GLN A 58 5.55 -4.57 7.46
N ASP A 59 5.28 -5.66 6.75
CA ASP A 59 5.05 -5.65 5.31
C ASP A 59 3.81 -4.81 4.96
N VAL A 60 2.69 -5.03 5.67
CA VAL A 60 1.45 -4.26 5.47
C VAL A 60 1.65 -2.77 5.81
N LYS A 61 2.39 -2.44 6.87
CA LYS A 61 2.72 -1.04 7.21
C LYS A 61 3.55 -0.36 6.11
N THR A 62 4.49 -1.09 5.53
CA THR A 62 5.34 -0.60 4.44
C THR A 62 4.49 -0.32 3.20
N GLU A 63 3.61 -1.24 2.81
CA GLU A 63 2.70 -1.05 1.68
C GLU A 63 1.75 0.16 1.88
N ILE A 64 1.22 0.33 3.11
CA ILE A 64 0.40 1.50 3.45
C ILE A 64 1.21 2.78 3.24
N ALA A 65 2.42 2.86 3.81
CA ALA A 65 3.28 4.04 3.70
C ALA A 65 3.65 4.37 2.24
N GLU A 66 3.97 3.36 1.44
CA GLU A 66 4.25 3.53 0.00
C GLU A 66 3.03 4.03 -0.76
N SER A 67 1.83 3.55 -0.41
CA SER A 67 0.59 3.98 -1.05
C SER A 67 0.13 5.38 -0.66
N GLU A 68 0.54 5.86 0.51
CA GLU A 68 0.25 7.21 1.01
C GLU A 68 1.33 8.24 0.62
N SER A 69 2.48 7.76 0.12
CA SER A 69 3.52 8.64 -0.40
C SER A 69 3.07 9.27 -1.74
N PRO A 70 3.13 10.60 -1.90
CA PRO A 70 2.87 11.22 -3.19
C PRO A 70 3.96 10.75 -4.14
N LYS A 71 3.59 9.99 -5.19
CA LYS A 71 4.52 9.59 -6.24
C LYS A 71 5.16 10.85 -6.83
N VAL A 72 6.42 11.12 -6.48
CA VAL A 72 7.28 12.16 -7.11
C VAL A 72 7.72 11.67 -8.50
N GLY A 73 6.76 11.25 -9.33
CA GLY A 73 7.03 10.61 -10.62
C GLY A 73 6.07 10.97 -11.76
N ASP A 74 4.86 11.46 -11.45
CA ASP A 74 3.87 11.83 -12.49
C ASP A 74 3.89 13.34 -12.83
N ARG A 75 5.02 14.03 -12.61
CA ARG A 75 5.19 15.44 -13.01
C ARG A 75 5.99 15.66 -14.29
N GLU A 76 6.63 14.62 -14.84
CA GLU A 76 7.53 14.76 -15.99
C GLU A 76 6.81 14.68 -17.36
N HIS A 77 5.53 14.26 -17.41
CA HIS A 77 4.78 14.10 -18.68
C HIS A 77 3.78 15.22 -19.02
N MET A 78 3.64 16.25 -18.18
CA MET A 78 2.64 17.33 -18.39
C MET A 78 3.25 18.68 -18.80
N ALA A 79 4.58 18.78 -18.97
CA ALA A 79 5.28 20.05 -19.22
C ALA A 79 5.66 20.29 -20.70
N ASN A 80 4.88 19.78 -21.67
CA ASN A 80 5.09 20.04 -23.11
C ASN A 80 3.78 20.37 -23.84
N PHE A 81 2.90 21.16 -23.23
CA PHE A 81 1.77 21.76 -23.94
C PHE A 81 1.72 23.27 -23.66
N ASP A 82 2.84 23.96 -23.93
CA ASP A 82 2.86 25.40 -24.06
C ASP A 82 2.11 25.78 -25.34
N ILE A 83 0.81 26.03 -25.16
CA ILE A 83 -0.02 26.87 -26.02
C ILE A 83 0.46 28.30 -25.81
N ASP A 84 1.41 28.73 -26.63
CA ASP A 84 1.82 30.13 -26.80
C ASP A 84 1.91 30.34 -28.32
N LYS A 85 1.13 31.15 -29.03
CA LYS A 85 0.32 32.31 -28.65
C LYS A 85 -0.78 32.51 -29.70
N PHE A 86 -2.03 32.62 -29.24
CA PHE A 86 -3.00 33.49 -29.91
C PHE A 86 -2.71 34.93 -29.49
N GLY A 87 -2.55 35.84 -30.45
CA GLY A 87 -2.63 37.27 -30.23
C GLY A 87 -1.36 38.06 -30.60
N ASN A 88 -1.27 38.48 -31.86
CA ASN A 88 -1.33 39.91 -32.12
C ASN A 88 -1.83 40.16 -33.56
N ASP A 89 -3.04 40.69 -33.63
CA ASP A 89 -3.53 41.47 -34.76
C ASP A 89 -2.60 42.68 -34.93
N ASP A 90 -2.03 42.88 -36.10
CA ASP A 90 -1.74 44.25 -36.56
C ASP A 90 -1.97 44.37 -38.06
N SER A 91 -3.12 44.97 -38.34
CA SER A 91 -3.49 45.61 -39.60
C SER A 91 -2.37 46.51 -40.14
N THR A 92 -1.97 46.32 -41.40
CA THR A 92 -1.78 47.48 -42.29
C THR A 92 -2.17 47.09 -43.71
N ARG A 93 -3.21 47.78 -44.16
CA ARG A 93 -3.80 47.80 -45.50
C ARG A 93 -2.89 48.58 -46.45
N HIS A 94 -2.63 48.03 -47.64
CA HIS A 94 -2.84 48.62 -48.98
C HIS A 94 -1.88 48.03 -50.01
#